data_AF-V9DIN2-F1
#
_entry.id   AF-V9DIN2-F1
#
_cell.length_a   1.000
_cell.length_b   1.000
_cell.length_c   1.000
_cell.angle_alpha   90.00
_cell.angle_beta   90.00
_cell.angle_gamma   90.00
#
_symmetry.space_group_name_H-M   'P 1'
#
loop_
_entity.id
_entity.type
_entity.pdbx_description
1 polymer ?
#
loop_
_entity_poly.entity_id
_entity_poly.type
_entity_poly.pdbx_seq_one_letter_code
_entity_poly.pdbx_strand_id
1 'polypeptide(L)'
;MYDLVKASDGLIGHGTGNVNVNVQFRMIVFRPFKNEILTGRITKCTAEGIRVSVRFFDNIFVPSTMLFDGCNYDANEQTWIWHTEGENEDEEANDLFLDVGDTVNFRIESESWHDQAPAAPKIRRPGESESVTDYKPPYSIEASMTEQGLGGVHWW
;
A
#
# COMPACT_ATOMS: atom_id res chain seq x y z
N MET A 1 -7.75 -14.08 -14.72
CA MET A 1 -7.33 -14.42 -16.09
C MET A 1 -8.12 -13.54 -17.06
N TYR A 2 -7.45 -12.87 -18.00
CA TYR A 2 -8.11 -12.00 -18.98
C TYR A 2 -8.51 -12.81 -20.21
N ASP A 3 -7.55 -13.46 -20.84
CA ASP A 3 -7.78 -14.37 -21.96
C ASP A 3 -6.67 -15.42 -22.10
N LEU A 4 -6.95 -16.44 -22.91
CA LEU A 4 -6.00 -17.48 -23.29
C LEU A 4 -5.41 -17.15 -24.67
N VAL A 5 -4.09 -17.06 -24.76
CA VAL A 5 -3.36 -16.77 -26.01
C VAL A 5 -3.04 -18.06 -26.75
N LYS A 6 -2.63 -19.11 -26.04
CA LYS A 6 -2.25 -20.40 -26.62
C LYS A 6 -2.45 -21.53 -25.62
N ALA A 7 -2.83 -22.70 -26.12
CA ALA A 7 -2.74 -23.98 -25.41
C ALA A 7 -1.91 -24.96 -26.26
N SER A 8 -1.07 -25.77 -25.61
CA SER A 8 -0.42 -26.90 -26.25
C SER A 8 -1.37 -28.09 -26.40
N ASP A 9 -0.92 -29.13 -27.09
CA ASP A 9 -1.54 -30.45 -26.96
C ASP A 9 -1.41 -30.95 -25.51
N GLY A 10 -2.35 -31.80 -25.11
CA GLY A 10 -2.39 -32.41 -23.79
C GLY A 10 -1.49 -33.63 -23.67
N LEU A 11 -0.55 -33.62 -22.74
CA LEU A 11 0.35 -34.75 -22.46
C LEU A 11 -0.13 -35.52 -21.22
N ILE A 12 -0.39 -36.82 -21.36
CA ILE A 12 -0.86 -37.66 -20.26
C ILE A 12 0.31 -38.13 -19.42
N GLY A 13 0.33 -37.78 -18.14
CA GLY A 13 1.33 -38.24 -17.18
C GLY A 13 1.17 -39.73 -16.87
N HIS A 14 2.28 -40.48 -16.81
CA HIS A 14 2.27 -41.88 -16.42
C HIS A 14 1.76 -42.06 -14.98
N GLY A 15 0.84 -43.01 -14.77
CA GLY A 15 0.39 -43.44 -13.44
C GLY A 15 -0.82 -42.70 -12.85
N THR A 16 -1.11 -41.47 -13.29
CA THR A 16 -2.25 -40.69 -12.77
C THR A 16 -3.37 -40.50 -13.79
N GLY A 17 -3.06 -40.56 -15.10
CA GLY A 17 -4.03 -40.27 -16.16
C GLY A 17 -4.35 -38.78 -16.35
N ASN A 18 -3.68 -37.89 -15.62
CA ASN A 18 -3.86 -36.44 -15.76
C ASN A 18 -3.29 -35.92 -17.08
N VAL A 19 -4.02 -35.01 -17.73
CA VAL A 19 -3.59 -34.32 -18.94
C VAL A 19 -2.92 -33.00 -18.56
N ASN A 20 -1.65 -32.84 -18.92
CA ASN A 20 -0.89 -31.62 -18.72
C ASN A 20 -0.92 -30.78 -20.00
N VAL A 21 -1.35 -29.51 -19.89
CA VAL A 21 -1.41 -28.56 -21.00
C VAL A 21 -0.63 -27.31 -20.61
N ASN A 22 0.33 -26.92 -21.46
CA ASN A 22 1.02 -25.66 -21.30
C ASN A 22 0.16 -24.55 -21.90
N VAL A 23 -0.17 -23.55 -21.09
CA VAL A 23 -0.99 -22.41 -21.50
C VAL A 23 -0.19 -21.11 -21.46
N GLN A 24 -0.39 -20.28 -22.48
CA GLN A 24 0.01 -18.87 -22.47
C GLN A 24 -1.27 -18.05 -22.35
N PHE A 25 -1.32 -17.15 -21.37
CA PHE A 25 -2.52 -16.36 -21.09
C PHE A 25 -2.10 -14.96 -20.65
N ARG A 26 -3.03 -14.01 -20.76
CA ARG A 26 -2.85 -12.67 -20.18
C ARG A 26 -3.69 -12.55 -18.92
N MET A 27 -3.23 -11.73 -18.00
CA MET A 27 -3.93 -11.45 -16.76
C MET A 27 -3.81 -9.98 -16.42
N ILE A 28 -4.90 -9.41 -15.91
CA ILE A 28 -4.90 -8.07 -15.32
C ILE A 28 -4.21 -8.19 -13.96
N VAL A 29 -3.16 -7.39 -13.77
CA VAL A 29 -2.39 -7.32 -12.53
C VAL A 29 -2.47 -5.89 -12.02
N PHE A 30 -2.79 -5.73 -10.73
CA PHE A 30 -2.63 -4.45 -10.07
C PHE A 30 -1.15 -4.25 -9.75
N ARG A 31 -0.53 -3.32 -10.47
CA ARG A 31 0.85 -2.89 -10.26
C ARG A 31 0.94 -1.43 -10.71
N PRO A 32 0.58 -0.48 -9.84
CA PRO A 32 0.63 0.92 -10.18
C PRO A 32 2.07 1.35 -10.47
N PHE A 33 2.24 2.41 -11.26
CA PHE A 33 3.56 2.89 -11.66
C PHE A 33 4.00 4.09 -10.84
N LYS A 34 5.32 4.32 -10.76
CA LYS A 34 5.88 5.48 -10.06
C LYS A 34 5.30 6.78 -10.64
N ASN A 35 4.93 7.70 -9.74
CA ASN A 35 4.27 8.97 -9.99
C ASN A 35 2.79 8.86 -10.43
N GLU A 36 2.19 7.67 -10.46
CA GLU A 36 0.75 7.55 -10.63
C GLU A 36 0.02 8.14 -9.42
N ILE A 37 -1.06 8.89 -9.64
CA ILE A 37 -1.92 9.40 -8.57
C ILE A 37 -3.13 8.46 -8.46
N LEU A 38 -3.34 7.93 -7.26
CA LEU A 38 -4.49 7.09 -6.95
C LEU A 38 -5.36 7.75 -5.87
N THR A 39 -6.63 7.39 -5.88
CA THR A 39 -7.58 7.74 -4.83
C THR A 39 -7.87 6.52 -3.98
N GLY A 40 -7.76 6.67 -2.67
CA GLY A 40 -8.00 5.59 -1.71
C GLY A 40 -8.58 6.12 -0.41
N ARG A 41 -8.69 5.25 0.59
CA ARG A 41 -9.28 5.56 1.88
C ARG A 41 -8.26 5.36 2.99
N ILE A 42 -8.15 6.33 3.90
CA ILE A 42 -7.32 6.17 5.09
C ILE A 42 -7.89 5.04 5.94
N THR A 43 -7.05 4.09 6.31
CA THR A 43 -7.42 2.96 7.18
C THR A 43 -6.84 3.09 8.58
N LYS A 44 -5.69 3.75 8.72
CA LYS A 44 -5.03 3.95 10.01
C LYS A 44 -4.04 5.11 9.92
N CYS A 45 -4.04 5.94 10.95
CA CYS A 45 -3.00 6.94 11.19
C CYS A 45 -2.16 6.52 12.40
N THR A 46 -0.85 6.68 12.29
CA THR A 46 0.12 6.50 13.39
C THR A 46 1.16 7.61 13.33
N ALA A 47 1.97 7.75 14.37
CA ALA A 47 3.09 8.69 14.37
C ALA A 47 4.12 8.42 13.25
N GLU A 48 4.16 7.19 12.71
CA GLU A 48 5.03 6.84 11.58
C GLU A 48 4.47 7.32 10.23
N GLY A 49 3.16 7.52 10.13
CA GLY A 49 2.51 7.93 8.88
C GLY A 49 1.07 7.43 8.75
N ILE A 50 0.61 7.32 7.50
CA ILE A 50 -0.79 7.02 7.15
C ILE A 50 -0.84 5.76 6.31
N ARG A 51 -1.68 4.80 6.72
CA ARG A 51 -2.03 3.63 5.91
C ARG A 51 -3.26 3.92 5.09
N VAL A 52 -3.16 3.67 3.80
CA VAL A 52 -4.23 3.86 2.83
C VAL A 52 -4.60 2.51 2.24
N SER A 53 -5.89 2.31 1.98
CA SER A 53 -6.35 1.20 1.16
C SER A 53 -7.06 1.69 -0.09
N VAL A 54 -6.89 0.92 -1.15
CA VAL A 54 -7.82 0.90 -2.26
C VAL A 54 -8.69 -0.34 -2.10
N ARG A 55 -9.87 -0.36 -2.74
CA ARG A 55 -10.93 -1.39 -2.58
C ARG A 55 -10.44 -2.83 -2.30
N PHE A 56 -9.41 -3.30 -3.00
CA PHE A 56 -8.89 -4.68 -2.89
C PHE A 56 -7.44 -4.79 -2.40
N PHE A 57 -6.76 -3.69 -2.08
CA PHE A 57 -5.35 -3.67 -1.67
C PHE A 57 -5.10 -2.63 -0.58
N ASP A 58 -4.44 -3.03 0.50
CA ASP A 58 -4.35 -2.29 1.76
C ASP A 58 -2.90 -2.08 2.28
N ASN A 59 -1.90 -2.58 1.55
CA ASN A 59 -0.50 -2.41 1.90
C ASN A 59 0.10 -1.17 1.22
N ILE A 60 -0.56 -0.02 1.37
CA ILE A 60 -0.10 1.30 0.91
C ILE A 60 0.20 2.15 2.13
N PHE A 61 1.40 2.72 2.19
CA PHE A 61 1.84 3.53 3.31
C PHE A 61 2.39 4.87 2.85
N VAL A 62 1.96 5.94 3.50
CA VAL A 62 2.49 7.29 3.34
C VAL A 62 3.29 7.62 4.60
N PRO A 63 4.63 7.63 4.54
CA PRO A 63 5.46 7.99 5.67
C PRO A 63 5.20 9.43 6.13
N SER A 64 5.37 9.71 7.41
CA SER A 64 5.23 11.07 7.96
C SER A 64 6.16 12.09 7.29
N THR A 65 7.34 11.65 6.85
CA THR A 65 8.31 12.47 6.10
C THR A 65 7.87 12.81 4.67
N MET A 66 6.78 12.20 4.19
CA MET A 66 6.21 12.41 2.85
C MET A 66 4.77 12.92 2.92
N LEU A 67 4.40 13.54 4.05
CA LEU A 67 3.21 14.37 4.18
C LEU A 67 3.56 15.83 3.86
N PHE A 68 2.53 16.67 3.72
CA PHE A 68 2.70 18.11 3.55
C PHE A 68 3.59 18.71 4.66
N ASP A 69 4.33 19.75 4.29
CA ASP A 69 5.09 20.54 5.25
C ASP A 69 4.13 21.18 6.27
N GLY A 70 4.49 21.10 7.56
CA GLY A 70 3.63 21.59 8.65
C GLY A 70 2.64 20.56 9.19
N CYS A 71 2.62 19.33 8.66
CA CYS A 71 1.80 18.26 9.24
C CYS A 71 2.26 17.87 10.66
N ASN A 72 1.30 17.75 11.58
CA ASN A 72 1.50 17.26 12.94
C ASN A 72 0.60 16.06 13.24
N TYR A 73 1.08 15.10 14.03
CA TYR A 73 0.31 13.95 14.46
C TYR A 73 -0.25 14.16 15.87
N ASP A 74 -1.57 14.16 16.00
CA ASP A 74 -2.23 14.10 17.30
C ASP A 74 -2.39 12.64 17.75
N ALA A 75 -1.67 12.27 18.80
CA ALA A 75 -1.71 10.91 19.35
C ALA A 75 -3.02 10.58 20.11
N ASN A 76 -3.73 11.58 20.63
CA ASN A 76 -4.99 11.39 21.35
C ASN A 76 -6.13 11.10 20.36
N GLU A 77 -6.16 11.83 19.25
CA GLU A 77 -7.17 11.69 18.20
C GLU A 77 -6.77 10.66 17.13
N GLN A 78 -5.50 10.25 17.12
CA GLN A 78 -4.93 9.38 16.11
C GLN A 78 -5.16 9.91 14.69
N THR A 79 -4.88 11.20 14.49
CA THR A 79 -5.08 11.91 13.23
C THR A 79 -3.85 12.73 12.86
N TRP A 80 -3.72 13.05 11.58
CA TRP A 80 -2.73 13.99 11.08
C TRP A 80 -3.42 15.29 10.71
N ILE A 81 -2.84 16.41 11.14
CA ILE A 81 -3.38 17.75 10.92
C ILE A 81 -2.37 18.50 10.07
N TRP A 82 -2.82 19.03 8.93
CA TRP A 82 -2.04 19.93 8.11
C TRP A 82 -2.43 21.38 8.42
N HIS A 83 -1.50 22.14 8.99
CA HIS A 83 -1.66 23.56 9.26
C HIS A 83 -1.27 24.35 8.00
N THR A 84 -2.26 24.91 7.30
CA THR A 84 -2.00 25.73 6.11
C THR A 84 -1.61 27.14 6.53
N GLU A 85 -0.64 27.75 5.83
CA GLU A 85 -0.41 29.19 5.95
C GLU A 85 -1.49 29.93 5.14
N GLY A 86 -1.98 31.06 5.64
CA GLY A 86 -2.89 31.92 4.87
C GLY A 86 -2.17 32.46 3.63
N GLU A 87 -2.78 32.36 2.45
CA GLU A 87 -2.13 32.78 1.20
C GLU A 87 -1.99 34.31 1.10
N ASN A 88 -2.81 35.06 1.84
CA ASN A 88 -2.85 36.53 1.87
C ASN A 88 -3.04 37.06 3.30
N GLU A 89 -2.77 38.35 3.53
CA GLU A 89 -2.92 39.03 4.84
C GLU A 89 -4.35 38.96 5.41
N ASP A 90 -5.35 38.69 4.56
CA ASP A 90 -6.77 38.60 4.91
C ASP A 90 -7.26 37.15 5.13
N GLU A 91 -6.43 36.13 4.85
CA GLU A 91 -6.81 34.72 4.97
C GLU A 91 -6.19 34.09 6.22
N GLU A 92 -7.04 33.52 7.08
CA GLU A 92 -6.60 32.82 8.28
C GLU A 92 -6.04 31.44 7.94
N ALA A 93 -5.03 31.01 8.71
CA ALA A 93 -4.53 29.64 8.67
C ALA A 93 -5.67 28.64 8.95
N ASN A 94 -5.72 27.55 8.17
CA ASN A 94 -6.72 26.51 8.34
C ASN A 94 -6.06 25.21 8.78
N ASP A 95 -6.78 24.47 9.64
CA ASP A 95 -6.40 23.13 10.06
C ASP A 95 -7.16 22.12 9.21
N LEU A 96 -6.44 21.38 8.37
CA LEU A 96 -7.01 20.32 7.53
C LEU A 96 -6.67 18.95 8.12
N PHE A 97 -7.70 18.16 8.42
CA PHE A 97 -7.59 16.88 9.11
C PHE A 97 -7.53 15.71 8.12
N LEU A 98 -6.69 14.72 8.42
CA LEU A 98 -6.54 13.47 7.68
C LEU A 98 -7.02 12.30 8.56
N ASP A 99 -8.33 12.08 8.56
CA ASP A 99 -8.97 11.13 9.47
C ASP A 99 -9.12 9.74 8.89
N VAL A 100 -9.22 8.75 9.78
CA VAL A 100 -9.54 7.38 9.38
C VAL A 100 -10.90 7.33 8.70
N GLY A 101 -10.91 6.87 7.46
CA GLY A 101 -12.10 6.79 6.63
C GLY A 101 -12.21 7.90 5.59
N ASP A 102 -11.32 8.89 5.60
CA ASP A 102 -11.30 9.92 4.57
C ASP A 102 -10.83 9.39 3.23
N THR A 103 -11.39 9.97 2.18
CA THR A 103 -10.98 9.70 0.80
C THR A 103 -9.87 10.67 0.43
N VAL A 104 -8.73 10.12 0.02
CA VAL A 104 -7.50 10.88 -0.22
C VAL A 104 -6.89 10.55 -1.57
N ASN A 105 -6.32 11.57 -2.22
CA ASN A 105 -5.42 11.41 -3.35
C ASN A 105 -3.99 11.28 -2.84
N PHE A 106 -3.25 10.32 -3.39
CA PHE A 106 -1.84 10.13 -3.05
C PHE A 106 -1.07 9.71 -4.29
N ARG A 107 0.22 10.02 -4.30
CA ARG A 107 1.11 9.67 -5.40
C ARG A 107 1.95 8.46 -5.04
N ILE A 108 2.11 7.54 -5.99
CA ILE A 108 2.94 6.36 -5.83
C ILE A 108 4.41 6.75 -5.97
N GLU A 109 5.23 6.46 -4.96
CA GLU A 109 6.67 6.79 -4.97
C GLU A 109 7.52 5.56 -5.28
N SER A 110 7.23 4.44 -4.60
CA SER A 110 7.97 3.20 -4.78
C SER A 110 7.15 1.95 -4.47
N GLU A 111 7.61 0.82 -4.99
CA GLU A 111 7.06 -0.50 -4.68
C GLU A 111 8.15 -1.43 -4.14
N SER A 112 7.79 -2.35 -3.26
CA SER A 112 8.69 -3.32 -2.67
C SER A 112 8.07 -4.72 -2.67
N TRP A 113 8.89 -5.72 -2.99
CA TRP A 113 8.51 -7.12 -3.03
C TRP A 113 9.32 -7.91 -2.02
N HIS A 114 8.65 -8.72 -1.21
CA HIS A 114 9.28 -9.51 -0.15
C HIS A 114 9.00 -10.98 -0.40
N ASP A 115 10.05 -11.76 -0.65
CA ASP A 115 9.90 -13.21 -0.82
C ASP A 115 9.37 -13.84 0.47
N GLN A 116 8.29 -14.59 0.35
CA GLN A 116 7.63 -15.32 1.44
C GLN A 116 7.92 -16.82 1.37
N ALA A 117 9.00 -17.21 0.69
CA ALA A 117 9.46 -18.59 0.67
C ALA A 117 9.53 -19.14 2.11
N PRO A 118 8.96 -20.32 2.38
CA PRO A 118 8.94 -20.88 3.71
C PRO A 118 10.39 -21.06 4.19
N ALA A 119 10.72 -20.44 5.32
CA ALA A 119 11.99 -20.67 5.96
C ALA A 119 12.09 -22.13 6.40
N ALA A 120 13.29 -22.72 6.31
CA ALA A 120 13.53 -24.07 6.78
C ALA A 120 13.03 -24.20 8.24
N PRO A 121 12.39 -25.34 8.59
CA PRO A 121 11.85 -25.52 9.93
C PRO A 121 12.96 -25.33 10.97
N LYS A 122 12.84 -24.27 11.77
CA LYS A 122 13.79 -24.00 12.86
C LYS A 122 13.60 -25.08 13.92
N ILE A 123 14.56 -26.00 14.06
CA ILE A 123 14.61 -26.95 15.17
C ILE A 123 14.84 -26.14 16.45
N ARG A 124 13.78 -25.94 17.23
CA ARG A 124 13.78 -25.15 18.45
C ARG A 124 14.68 -25.80 19.50
N ARG A 125 15.64 -25.06 20.06
CA ARG A 125 16.31 -25.47 21.31
C ARG A 125 15.46 -24.99 22.49
N PRO A 126 15.32 -25.78 23.57
CA PRO A 126 14.59 -25.32 24.76
C PRO A 126 15.24 -24.05 25.34
N GLY A 127 14.49 -22.95 25.41
CA GLY A 127 14.94 -21.68 26.02
C GLY A 127 15.21 -20.51 25.05
N GLU A 128 15.05 -20.69 23.73
CA GLU A 128 15.16 -19.60 22.76
C GLU A 128 13.82 -18.86 22.65
N SER A 129 13.79 -17.56 22.94
CA SER A 129 12.60 -16.72 22.78
C SER A 129 12.24 -16.60 21.30
N GLU A 130 10.94 -16.56 20.99
CA GLU A 130 10.48 -16.27 19.63
C GLU A 130 11.01 -14.89 19.23
N SER A 131 11.99 -14.87 18.33
CA SER A 131 12.21 -13.67 17.53
C SER A 131 10.91 -13.48 16.76
N VAL A 132 10.18 -12.42 17.10
CA VAL A 132 9.10 -11.90 16.26
C VAL A 132 9.77 -11.61 14.92
N THR A 133 9.70 -12.55 13.99
CA THR A 133 10.11 -12.32 12.62
C THR A 133 9.23 -11.17 12.13
N ASP A 134 9.85 -10.02 11.83
CA ASP A 134 9.19 -8.89 11.20
C ASP A 134 8.48 -9.40 9.94
N TYR A 135 7.17 -9.63 10.06
CA TYR A 135 6.34 -10.04 8.94
C TYR A 135 6.29 -8.87 7.96
N LYS A 136 6.86 -9.07 6.77
CA LYS A 136 6.76 -8.11 5.67
C LYS A 136 5.75 -8.64 4.65
N PRO A 137 4.76 -7.84 4.23
CA PRO A 137 3.80 -8.28 3.22
C PRO A 137 4.53 -8.58 1.90
N PRO A 138 4.08 -9.56 1.11
CA PRO A 138 4.74 -9.94 -0.13
C PRO A 138 4.85 -8.80 -1.15
N TYR A 139 3.90 -7.88 -1.12
CA TYR A 139 3.88 -6.67 -1.93
C TYR A 139 3.43 -5.48 -1.08
N SER A 140 4.19 -4.39 -1.12
CA SER A 140 3.83 -3.13 -0.46
C SER A 140 4.23 -1.92 -1.31
N ILE A 141 3.50 -0.83 -1.10
CA ILE A 141 3.63 0.42 -1.84
C ILE A 141 3.91 1.54 -0.84
N GLU A 142 4.91 2.36 -1.18
CA GLU A 142 5.16 3.63 -0.51
C GLU A 142 4.60 4.77 -1.38
N ALA A 143 3.92 5.71 -0.74
CA ALA A 143 3.25 6.82 -1.38
C ALA A 143 3.55 8.15 -0.67
N SER A 144 3.21 9.25 -1.32
CA SER A 144 3.39 10.61 -0.81
C SER A 144 2.11 11.44 -0.92
N MET A 145 2.03 12.48 -0.09
CA MET A 145 1.00 13.52 -0.09
C MET A 145 1.67 14.88 0.15
N THR A 146 2.65 15.25 -0.66
CA THR A 146 3.43 16.50 -0.48
C THR A 146 3.03 17.62 -1.45
N GLU A 147 2.26 17.30 -2.50
CA GLU A 147 1.95 18.22 -3.60
C GLU A 147 0.50 18.68 -3.57
N GLN A 148 0.25 19.90 -4.08
CA GLN A 148 -1.10 20.44 -4.23
C GLN A 148 -1.98 19.49 -5.06
N GLY A 149 -3.23 19.30 -4.64
CA GLY A 149 -4.16 18.34 -5.23
C GLY A 149 -4.08 16.91 -4.66
N LEU A 150 -3.12 16.62 -3.77
CA LEU A 150 -3.04 15.40 -2.97
C LEU A 150 -3.72 15.58 -1.60
N GLY A 151 -3.74 14.55 -0.75
CA GLY A 151 -4.41 14.61 0.54
C GLY A 151 -5.93 14.49 0.40
N GLY A 152 -6.68 15.14 1.29
CA GLY A 152 -8.15 15.07 1.30
C GLY A 152 -8.76 15.52 -0.02
N VAL A 153 -9.57 14.67 -0.65
CA VAL A 153 -10.23 15.01 -1.93
C VAL A 153 -11.16 16.21 -1.78
N HIS A 154 -11.70 16.44 -0.59
CA HIS A 154 -12.63 17.53 -0.30
C HIS A 154 -11.93 18.89 -0.06
N TRP A 155 -10.60 18.94 -0.09
CA TRP A 155 -9.83 20.18 0.10
C TRP A 155 -9.71 21.02 -1.17
N TRP A 156 -9.96 20.42 -2.34
CA TRP A 156 -9.71 20.98 -3.66
C TRP A 156 -10.98 21.13 -4.49
#